data_AF-A0A635R858-F1
#
_entry.id   AF-A0A635R858-F1
#
_cell.length_a   1.000
_cell.length_b   1.000
_cell.length_c   1.000
_cell.angle_alpha   90.00
_cell.angle_beta   90.00
_cell.angle_gamma   90.00
#
_symmetry.space_group_name_H-M   'P 1'
#
loop_
_entity.id
_entity.type
_entity.pdbx_description
1 polymer ?
#
loop_
_entity_poly.entity_id
_entity_poly.type
_entity_poly.pdbx_seq_one_letter_code
_entity_poly.pdbx_strand_id
1 'polypeptide(L)'
;MSRRKKKPAYNPRTLAKKELRDSVKSVYKLLVIFEEQMKILAERIDKEREVLEALEEPEYKAFAIKALDEAKAAFVGLMAEGKEKLGAKLIEIDKVATNAKTMLENNSWASVKDEFSVESMNVTTLETEAVWLGKDIQGAAIEILSLYNGRADFVKRAMHQGHTFAEAYELLQQAEAAVKQPDTEVVTEV
;
A
#
# COMPACT_ATOMS: atom_id res chain seq x y z
N MET A 1 -32.91 39.33 -28.48
CA MET A 1 -32.97 39.22 -27.00
C MET A 1 -32.45 37.85 -26.58
N SER A 2 -31.17 37.74 -26.22
CA SER A 2 -30.58 36.47 -25.74
C SER A 2 -31.18 36.14 -24.38
N ARG A 3 -31.94 35.04 -24.29
CA ARG A 3 -32.39 34.47 -23.01
C ARG A 3 -31.16 33.89 -22.30
N ARG A 4 -30.44 34.73 -21.54
CA ARG A 4 -29.39 34.26 -20.62
C ARG A 4 -30.06 33.32 -19.63
N LYS A 5 -29.77 32.01 -19.70
CA LYS A 5 -30.24 31.03 -18.71
C LYS A 5 -29.88 31.55 -17.32
N LYS A 6 -30.88 31.79 -16.45
CA LYS A 6 -30.63 32.12 -15.04
C LYS A 6 -29.75 31.01 -14.46
N LYS A 7 -28.66 31.39 -13.79
CA LYS A 7 -27.87 30.42 -13.01
C LYS A 7 -28.83 29.76 -12.01
N PRO A 8 -28.80 28.43 -11.87
CA PRO A 8 -29.65 27.76 -10.90
C PRO A 8 -29.43 28.35 -9.51
N ALA A 9 -30.52 28.52 -8.76
CA ALA A 9 -30.44 28.97 -7.38
C ALA A 9 -29.61 27.97 -6.54
N TYR A 10 -28.81 28.48 -5.60
CA TYR A 10 -28.01 27.66 -4.70
C TYR A 10 -28.91 26.68 -3.92
N ASN A 11 -28.63 25.38 -4.04
CA ASN A 11 -29.34 24.32 -3.33
C ASN A 11 -28.34 23.52 -2.49
N PRO A 12 -28.30 23.75 -1.16
CA PRO A 12 -27.32 23.11 -0.27
C PRO A 12 -27.48 21.58 -0.23
N ARG A 13 -28.70 21.05 -0.38
CA ARG A 13 -28.96 19.61 -0.42
C ARG A 13 -28.40 18.96 -1.68
N THR A 14 -28.46 19.66 -2.82
CA THR A 14 -27.85 19.19 -4.07
C THR A 14 -26.32 19.18 -3.97
N LEU A 15 -25.74 20.17 -3.30
CA LEU A 15 -24.30 20.23 -3.06
C LEU A 15 -23.85 19.08 -2.13
N ALA A 16 -24.51 18.91 -1.00
CA ALA A 16 -24.27 17.82 -0.05
C ALA A 16 -24.31 16.43 -0.71
N LYS A 17 -25.33 16.17 -1.55
CA LYS A 17 -25.42 14.91 -2.32
C LYS A 17 -24.26 14.73 -3.30
N LYS A 18 -23.76 15.81 -3.88
CA LYS A 18 -22.61 15.78 -4.79
C LYS A 18 -21.32 15.51 -4.02
N GLU A 19 -21.07 16.22 -2.93
CA GLU A 19 -19.88 16.05 -2.08
C GLU A 19 -19.78 14.62 -1.55
N LEU A 20 -20.89 14.06 -1.08
CA LEU A 20 -20.96 12.67 -0.63
C LEU A 20 -20.60 11.68 -1.74
N ARG A 21 -21.14 11.89 -2.95
CA ARG A 21 -20.82 11.05 -4.12
C ARG A 21 -19.36 11.16 -4.53
N ASP A 22 -18.81 12.38 -4.53
CA ASP A 22 -17.43 12.62 -4.91
C ASP A 22 -16.46 11.99 -3.90
N SER A 23 -16.79 12.01 -2.61
CA SER A 23 -16.01 11.36 -1.53
C SER A 23 -15.99 9.83 -1.70
N VAL A 24 -17.16 9.20 -1.85
CA VAL A 24 -17.23 7.74 -2.09
C VAL A 24 -16.49 7.35 -3.38
N LYS A 25 -16.60 8.16 -4.44
CA LYS A 25 -15.87 7.92 -5.69
C LYS A 25 -14.35 8.04 -5.52
N SER A 26 -13.88 8.97 -4.69
CA SER A 26 -12.46 9.13 -4.36
C SER A 26 -11.91 7.87 -3.71
N VAL A 27 -12.63 7.32 -2.74
CA VAL A 27 -12.29 6.09 -2.04
C VAL A 27 -12.16 4.89 -3.00
N TYR A 28 -13.12 4.69 -3.89
CA TYR A 28 -13.02 3.61 -4.89
C TYR A 28 -11.80 3.74 -5.80
N LYS A 29 -11.40 4.97 -6.16
CA LYS A 29 -10.18 5.18 -6.96
C LYS A 29 -8.93 4.76 -6.20
N LEU A 30 -8.88 4.93 -4.88
CA LEU A 30 -7.72 4.53 -4.08
C LEU A 30 -7.46 3.03 -4.16
N LEU A 31 -8.52 2.21 -4.12
CA LEU A 31 -8.38 0.76 -4.32
C LEU A 31 -7.84 0.43 -5.70
N VAL A 32 -8.36 1.09 -6.74
CA VAL A 32 -7.92 0.83 -8.11
C VAL A 32 -6.43 1.17 -8.24
N ILE A 33 -6.02 2.32 -7.71
CA ILE A 33 -4.60 2.73 -7.69
C ILE A 33 -3.77 1.70 -6.90
N PHE A 34 -4.25 1.25 -5.75
CA PHE A 34 -3.58 0.22 -4.96
C PHE A 34 -3.42 -1.08 -5.77
N GLU A 35 -4.49 -1.62 -6.34
CA GLU A 35 -4.45 -2.84 -7.15
C GLU A 35 -3.52 -2.70 -8.37
N GLU A 36 -3.55 -1.56 -9.07
CA GLU A 36 -2.66 -1.27 -10.19
C GLU A 36 -1.18 -1.24 -9.75
N GLN A 37 -0.86 -0.58 -8.65
CA GLN A 37 0.50 -0.52 -8.13
C GLN A 37 1.00 -1.90 -7.70
N MET A 38 0.16 -2.69 -7.06
CA MET A 38 0.51 -4.04 -6.62
C MET A 38 0.70 -4.98 -7.82
N LYS A 39 -0.07 -4.80 -8.89
CA LYS A 39 0.14 -5.53 -10.15
C LYS A 39 1.51 -5.22 -10.77
N ILE A 40 1.93 -3.95 -10.76
CA ILE A 40 3.27 -3.56 -11.25
C ILE A 40 4.37 -4.27 -10.46
N LEU A 41 4.23 -4.37 -9.14
CA LEU A 41 5.21 -5.08 -8.30
C LEU A 41 5.19 -6.59 -8.56
N ALA A 42 4.00 -7.20 -8.72
CA ALA A 42 3.88 -8.61 -9.06
C ALA A 42 4.55 -8.94 -10.41
N GLU A 43 4.30 -8.12 -11.44
CA GLU A 43 4.94 -8.28 -12.75
C GLU A 43 6.48 -8.14 -12.68
N ARG A 44 7.00 -7.32 -11.76
CA ARG A 44 8.45 -7.21 -11.54
C ARG A 44 9.02 -8.48 -10.92
N ILE A 45 8.33 -9.07 -9.94
CA ILE A 45 8.74 -10.34 -9.33
C ILE A 45 8.80 -11.45 -10.39
N ASP A 46 7.80 -11.53 -11.25
CA ASP A 46 7.75 -12.55 -12.30
C ASP A 46 8.85 -12.34 -13.35
N LYS A 47 9.12 -11.08 -13.76
CA LYS A 47 10.26 -10.77 -14.65
C LYS A 47 11.61 -11.08 -14.01
N GLU A 48 11.78 -10.79 -12.73
CA GLU A 48 13.00 -11.13 -12.00
C GLU A 48 13.21 -12.64 -12.01
N ARG A 49 12.15 -13.42 -11.83
CA ARG A 49 12.23 -14.88 -11.91
C ARG A 49 12.74 -15.36 -13.27
N GLU A 50 12.25 -14.80 -14.37
CA GLU A 50 12.72 -15.13 -15.73
C GLU A 50 14.22 -14.81 -15.90
N VAL A 51 14.67 -13.67 -15.38
CA VAL A 51 16.08 -13.25 -15.43
C VAL A 51 16.96 -14.22 -14.63
N LEU A 52 16.53 -14.59 -13.43
CA LEU A 52 17.27 -15.55 -12.60
C LEU A 52 17.31 -16.95 -13.23
N GLU A 53 16.25 -17.36 -13.90
CA GLU A 53 16.20 -18.64 -14.60
C GLU A 53 17.18 -18.70 -15.78
N ALA A 54 17.52 -17.55 -16.38
CA ALA A 54 18.52 -17.45 -17.45
C ALA A 54 19.97 -17.43 -16.95
N LEU A 55 20.23 -17.37 -15.63
CA LEU A 55 21.59 -17.34 -15.08
C LEU A 55 22.32 -18.67 -15.26
N GLU A 56 23.61 -18.58 -15.60
CA GLU A 56 24.49 -19.74 -15.79
C GLU A 56 25.18 -20.17 -14.49
N GLU A 57 25.28 -19.30 -13.48
CA GLU A 57 25.93 -19.55 -12.20
C GLU A 57 24.99 -20.33 -11.25
N PRO A 58 25.16 -21.66 -11.07
CA PRO A 58 24.13 -22.50 -10.46
C PRO A 58 23.89 -22.21 -8.97
N GLU A 59 24.95 -21.92 -8.22
CA GLU A 59 24.87 -21.67 -6.77
C GLU A 59 24.20 -20.32 -6.47
N TYR A 60 24.65 -19.25 -7.13
CA TYR A 60 24.04 -17.93 -7.03
C TYR A 60 22.58 -17.94 -7.51
N LYS A 61 22.31 -18.62 -8.64
CA LYS A 61 20.95 -18.80 -9.16
C LYS A 61 20.04 -19.46 -8.13
N ALA A 62 20.45 -20.57 -7.54
CA ALA A 62 19.64 -21.29 -6.55
C ALA A 62 19.35 -20.41 -5.32
N PHE A 63 20.35 -19.66 -4.84
CA PHE A 63 20.19 -18.70 -3.76
C PHE A 63 19.21 -17.58 -4.11
N ALA A 64 19.41 -16.90 -5.24
CA ALA A 64 18.60 -15.77 -5.66
C ALA A 64 17.14 -16.19 -5.92
N ILE A 65 16.92 -17.36 -6.52
CA ILE A 65 15.58 -17.93 -6.73
C ILE A 65 14.89 -18.19 -5.40
N LYS A 66 15.58 -18.82 -4.44
CA LYS A 66 15.00 -19.07 -3.11
C LYS A 66 14.66 -17.77 -2.38
N ALA A 67 15.55 -16.79 -2.42
CA ALA A 67 15.31 -15.48 -1.80
C ALA A 67 14.15 -14.73 -2.46
N LEU A 68 14.01 -14.82 -3.79
CA LEU A 68 12.89 -14.26 -4.53
C LEU A 68 11.57 -14.97 -4.18
N ASP A 69 11.58 -16.29 -4.00
CA ASP A 69 10.40 -17.06 -3.59
C ASP A 69 9.94 -16.69 -2.18
N GLU A 70 10.87 -16.50 -1.24
CA GLU A 70 10.56 -15.99 0.10
C GLU A 70 9.95 -14.59 0.04
N ALA A 71 10.52 -13.69 -0.78
CA ALA A 71 10.00 -12.34 -0.98
C ALA A 71 8.61 -12.35 -1.64
N LYS A 72 8.40 -13.20 -2.64
CA LYS A 72 7.11 -13.39 -3.32
C LYS A 72 6.05 -13.90 -2.35
N ALA A 73 6.38 -14.88 -1.51
CA ALA A 73 5.45 -15.39 -0.50
C ALA A 73 5.06 -14.32 0.52
N ALA A 74 6.03 -13.54 1.02
CA ALA A 74 5.78 -12.42 1.92
C ALA A 74 4.91 -11.34 1.25
N PHE A 75 5.21 -10.99 -0.01
CA PHE A 75 4.42 -10.05 -0.80
C PHE A 75 2.98 -10.53 -0.97
N VAL A 76 2.76 -11.80 -1.37
CA VAL A 76 1.41 -12.36 -1.53
C VAL A 76 0.63 -12.35 -0.22
N GLY A 77 1.26 -12.69 0.90
CA GLY A 77 0.65 -12.61 2.23
C GLY A 77 0.21 -11.18 2.58
N LEU A 78 1.12 -10.21 2.39
CA LEU A 78 0.85 -8.80 2.60
C LEU A 78 -0.29 -8.29 1.71
N MET A 79 -0.38 -8.75 0.46
CA MET A 79 -1.47 -8.38 -0.45
C MET A 79 -2.82 -8.93 -0.02
N ALA A 80 -2.85 -10.18 0.46
CA ALA A 80 -4.08 -10.77 0.98
C ALA A 80 -4.59 -9.99 2.19
N GLU A 81 -3.71 -9.69 3.15
CA GLU A 81 -4.03 -8.88 4.32
C GLU A 81 -4.47 -7.46 3.92
N GLY A 82 -3.74 -6.83 3.00
CA GLY A 82 -4.04 -5.49 2.52
C GLY A 82 -5.42 -5.40 1.86
N LYS A 83 -5.77 -6.39 1.03
CA LYS A 83 -7.08 -6.50 0.40
C LYS A 83 -8.20 -6.66 1.42
N GLU A 84 -7.99 -7.47 2.45
CA GLU A 84 -8.98 -7.67 3.52
C GLU A 84 -9.21 -6.37 4.31
N LYS A 85 -8.14 -5.71 4.76
CA LYS A 85 -8.23 -4.48 5.56
C LYS A 85 -8.82 -3.31 4.77
N LEU A 86 -8.36 -3.11 3.53
CA LEU A 86 -8.93 -2.08 2.65
C LEU A 86 -10.40 -2.40 2.33
N GLY A 87 -10.73 -3.67 2.07
CA GLY A 87 -12.09 -4.15 1.86
C GLY A 87 -13.02 -3.81 3.04
N ALA A 88 -12.58 -4.05 4.27
CA ALA A 88 -13.33 -3.70 5.47
C ALA A 88 -13.58 -2.18 5.58
N LYS A 89 -12.57 -1.35 5.29
CA LYS A 89 -12.71 0.11 5.29
C LYS A 89 -13.73 0.61 4.28
N LEU A 90 -13.84 -0.02 3.11
CA LEU A 90 -14.87 0.34 2.12
C LEU A 90 -16.28 0.06 2.62
N ILE A 91 -16.48 -1.06 3.30
CA ILE A 91 -17.78 -1.43 3.86
C ILE A 91 -18.18 -0.40 4.93
N GLU A 92 -17.23 0.02 5.77
CA GLU A 92 -17.46 1.09 6.75
C GLU A 92 -17.84 2.41 6.06
N ILE A 93 -17.09 2.82 5.04
CA ILE A 93 -17.34 4.06 4.28
C ILE A 93 -18.71 4.02 3.60
N ASP A 94 -19.05 2.91 2.93
CA ASP A 94 -20.32 2.74 2.23
C ASP A 94 -21.51 2.80 3.20
N LYS A 95 -21.37 2.22 4.39
CA LYS A 95 -22.38 2.28 5.45
C LYS A 95 -22.63 3.72 5.90
N VAL A 96 -21.58 4.47 6.25
CA VAL A 96 -21.67 5.87 6.68
C VAL A 96 -22.26 6.73 5.55
N ALA A 97 -21.78 6.53 4.32
CA ALA A 97 -22.29 7.28 3.17
C ALA A 97 -23.77 6.96 2.86
N THR A 98 -24.18 5.71 3.00
CA THR A 98 -25.59 5.30 2.82
C THR A 98 -26.48 5.92 3.88
N ASN A 99 -26.03 6.00 5.13
CA ASN A 99 -26.75 6.67 6.21
C ASN A 99 -26.91 8.17 5.91
N ALA A 100 -25.82 8.86 5.56
CA ALA A 100 -25.83 10.27 5.19
C ALA A 100 -26.78 10.54 4.01
N LYS A 101 -26.76 9.68 2.99
CA LYS A 101 -27.66 9.78 1.84
C LYS A 101 -29.13 9.61 2.25
N THR A 102 -29.43 8.61 3.07
CA THR A 102 -30.79 8.30 3.54
C THR A 102 -31.35 9.45 4.39
N MET A 103 -30.52 10.00 5.27
CA MET A 103 -30.83 11.19 6.07
C MET A 103 -31.16 12.39 5.18
N LEU A 104 -30.32 12.64 4.16
CA LEU A 104 -30.58 13.67 3.17
C LEU A 104 -31.84 13.40 2.36
N GLU A 105 -32.33 12.17 2.20
CA GLU A 105 -33.50 11.83 1.39
C GLU A 105 -34.82 11.96 2.17
N ASN A 106 -34.82 11.54 3.44
CA ASN A 106 -36.03 11.46 4.25
C ASN A 106 -36.36 12.75 5.02
N ASN A 107 -35.43 13.70 5.10
CA ASN A 107 -35.59 14.89 5.94
C ASN A 107 -35.42 16.21 5.19
N SER A 108 -35.88 17.29 5.82
CA SER A 108 -35.62 18.65 5.37
C SER A 108 -34.16 19.04 5.64
N TRP A 109 -33.56 19.87 4.78
CA TRP A 109 -32.17 20.32 5.00
C TRP A 109 -31.97 21.01 6.36
N ALA A 110 -32.94 21.82 6.78
CA ALA A 110 -32.85 22.58 8.03
C ALA A 110 -32.72 21.67 9.27
N SER A 111 -33.28 20.46 9.23
CA SER A 111 -33.25 19.52 10.35
C SER A 111 -32.04 18.58 10.36
N VAL A 112 -31.30 18.46 9.25
CA VAL A 112 -30.19 17.50 9.13
C VAL A 112 -28.84 18.10 8.78
N LYS A 113 -28.76 19.42 8.59
CA LYS A 113 -27.50 20.09 8.16
C LYS A 113 -26.31 19.79 9.09
N ASP A 114 -26.54 19.72 10.40
CA ASP A 114 -25.47 19.58 11.39
C ASP A 114 -25.03 18.11 11.48
N GLU A 115 -26.01 17.20 11.54
CA GLU A 115 -25.77 15.76 11.51
C GLU A 115 -25.12 15.30 10.20
N PHE A 116 -25.56 15.83 9.05
CA PHE A 116 -24.92 15.59 7.76
C PHE A 116 -23.47 16.07 7.74
N SER A 117 -23.17 17.21 8.38
CA SER A 117 -21.80 17.72 8.45
C SER A 117 -20.89 16.76 9.24
N VAL A 118 -21.40 16.18 10.33
CA VAL A 118 -20.70 15.14 11.11
C VAL A 118 -20.49 13.88 10.28
N GLU A 119 -21.54 13.36 9.63
CA GLU A 119 -21.43 12.17 8.78
C GLU A 119 -20.46 12.39 7.61
N SER A 120 -20.47 13.58 6.99
CA SER A 120 -19.51 13.93 5.94
C SER A 120 -18.07 13.93 6.45
N MET A 121 -17.82 14.44 7.66
CA MET A 121 -16.49 14.39 8.28
C MET A 121 -16.06 12.96 8.59
N ASN A 122 -16.99 12.09 9.00
CA ASN A 122 -16.71 10.68 9.24
C ASN A 122 -16.30 9.96 7.93
N VAL A 123 -16.98 10.23 6.82
CA VAL A 123 -16.59 9.71 5.50
C VAL A 123 -15.16 10.16 5.13
N THR A 124 -14.84 11.45 5.29
CA THR A 124 -13.49 11.96 5.01
C THR A 124 -12.41 11.36 5.92
N THR A 125 -12.74 11.11 7.19
CA THR A 125 -11.82 10.48 8.15
C THR A 125 -11.50 9.05 7.73
N LEU A 126 -12.53 8.25 7.44
CA LEU A 126 -12.38 6.88 6.97
C LEU A 126 -11.65 6.80 5.62
N GLU A 127 -11.91 7.74 4.70
CA GLU A 127 -11.14 7.88 3.46
C GLU A 127 -9.66 8.09 3.74
N THR A 128 -9.34 9.01 4.66
CA THR A 128 -7.95 9.32 5.03
C THR A 128 -7.26 8.10 5.64
N GLU A 129 -7.94 7.37 6.52
CA GLU A 129 -7.43 6.11 7.08
C GLU A 129 -7.16 5.06 5.99
N ALA A 130 -8.08 4.93 5.01
CA ALA A 130 -7.90 4.01 3.89
C ALA A 130 -6.68 4.39 3.02
N VAL A 131 -6.44 5.69 2.80
CA VAL A 131 -5.24 6.18 2.10
C VAL A 131 -3.97 5.77 2.84
N TRP A 132 -3.91 6.02 4.16
CA TRP A 132 -2.73 5.70 4.96
C TRP A 132 -2.46 4.21 5.00
N LEU A 133 -3.50 3.40 5.21
CA LEU A 133 -3.40 1.95 5.14
C LEU A 133 -2.83 1.48 3.79
N GLY A 134 -3.35 2.02 2.67
CA GLY A 134 -2.84 1.69 1.34
C GLY A 134 -1.36 2.03 1.17
N LYS A 135 -0.92 3.17 1.72
CA LYS A 135 0.49 3.59 1.70
C LYS A 135 1.38 2.71 2.57
N ASP A 136 0.90 2.32 3.75
CA ASP A 136 1.66 1.44 4.66
C ASP A 136 1.89 0.07 4.01
N ILE A 137 0.85 -0.50 3.39
CA ILE A 137 0.95 -1.75 2.63
C ILE A 137 1.92 -1.60 1.46
N GLN A 138 1.85 -0.48 0.72
CA GLN A 138 2.78 -0.20 -0.37
C GLN A 138 4.23 -0.08 0.13
N GLY A 139 4.45 0.60 1.25
CA GLY A 139 5.76 0.74 1.89
C GLY A 139 6.33 -0.61 2.28
N ALA A 140 5.55 -1.44 2.97
CA ALA A 140 5.94 -2.80 3.34
C ALA A 140 6.24 -3.68 2.12
N ALA A 141 5.48 -3.56 1.03
CA ALA A 141 5.75 -4.28 -0.22
C ALA A 141 7.10 -3.87 -0.84
N ILE A 142 7.42 -2.58 -0.81
CA ILE A 142 8.72 -2.06 -1.27
C ILE A 142 9.86 -2.56 -0.39
N GLU A 143 9.68 -2.59 0.93
CA GLU A 143 10.69 -3.08 1.86
C GLU A 143 11.00 -4.57 1.63
N ILE A 144 9.98 -5.42 1.45
CA ILE A 144 10.15 -6.84 1.13
C ILE A 144 11.05 -7.02 -0.10
N LEU A 145 10.76 -6.28 -1.18
CA LEU A 145 11.54 -6.38 -2.42
C LEU A 145 12.93 -5.75 -2.28
N SER A 146 13.07 -4.69 -1.47
CA SER A 146 14.35 -4.05 -1.21
C SER A 146 15.28 -4.94 -0.40
N LEU A 147 14.76 -5.68 0.58
CA LEU A 147 15.51 -6.69 1.33
C LEU A 147 16.01 -7.82 0.43
N TYR A 148 15.15 -8.31 -0.46
CA TYR A 148 15.55 -9.28 -1.48
C TYR A 148 16.68 -8.73 -2.37
N ASN A 149 16.48 -7.55 -2.98
CA ASN A 149 17.48 -6.94 -3.87
C ASN A 149 18.80 -6.71 -3.13
N GLY A 150 18.74 -6.20 -1.90
CA GLY A 150 19.92 -5.98 -1.07
C GLY A 150 20.73 -7.25 -0.84
N ARG A 151 20.08 -8.37 -0.54
CA ARG A 151 20.72 -9.68 -0.36
C ARG A 151 21.33 -10.19 -1.66
N ALA A 152 20.57 -10.17 -2.76
CA ALA A 152 21.03 -10.63 -4.06
C ALA A 152 22.24 -9.81 -4.56
N ASP A 153 22.14 -8.48 -4.51
CA ASP A 153 23.20 -7.57 -4.91
C ASP A 153 24.43 -7.66 -4.01
N PHE A 154 24.26 -7.96 -2.72
CA PHE A 154 25.40 -8.17 -1.82
C PHE A 154 26.22 -9.37 -2.27
N VAL A 155 25.58 -10.53 -2.43
CA VAL A 155 26.25 -11.78 -2.83
C VAL A 155 26.88 -11.63 -4.21
N LYS A 156 26.13 -11.06 -5.17
CA LYS A 156 26.63 -10.83 -6.53
C LYS A 156 27.85 -9.91 -6.56
N ARG A 157 27.86 -8.84 -5.77
CA ARG A 157 29.02 -7.93 -5.67
C ARG A 157 30.23 -8.60 -5.04
N ALA A 158 30.05 -9.39 -3.99
CA ALA A 158 31.14 -10.14 -3.38
C ALA A 158 31.74 -11.14 -4.37
N MET A 159 30.91 -11.87 -5.13
CA MET A 159 31.38 -12.76 -6.20
C MET A 159 32.17 -12.01 -7.29
N HIS A 160 31.72 -10.82 -7.71
CA HIS A 160 32.46 -9.97 -8.63
C HIS A 160 33.80 -9.46 -8.08
N GLN A 161 33.98 -9.42 -6.76
CA GLN A 161 35.23 -9.07 -6.10
C GLN A 161 36.20 -10.27 -5.98
N GLY A 162 35.81 -11.44 -6.49
CA GLY A 162 36.65 -12.64 -6.51
C GLY A 162 36.35 -13.61 -5.37
N HIS A 163 35.35 -13.35 -4.53
CA HIS A 163 34.90 -14.32 -3.53
C HIS A 163 34.19 -15.51 -4.19
N THR A 164 34.33 -16.68 -3.58
CA THR A 164 33.46 -17.81 -3.92
C THR A 164 32.04 -17.53 -3.44
N PHE A 165 31.04 -18.24 -3.98
CA PHE A 165 29.66 -18.11 -3.50
C PHE A 165 29.55 -18.43 -2.00
N ALA A 166 30.24 -19.47 -1.51
CA ALA A 166 30.23 -19.84 -0.11
C ALA A 166 30.75 -18.71 0.80
N GLU A 167 31.87 -18.08 0.43
CA GLU A 167 32.42 -16.93 1.14
C GLU A 167 31.46 -15.73 1.11
N ALA A 168 30.92 -15.41 -0.07
CA ALA A 168 29.96 -14.32 -0.24
C ALA A 168 28.69 -14.52 0.61
N TYR A 169 28.22 -15.77 0.70
CA TYR A 169 27.05 -16.13 1.49
C TYR A 169 27.34 -16.06 2.99
N GLU A 170 28.52 -16.50 3.44
CA GLU A 170 28.95 -16.37 4.84
C GLU A 170 29.06 -14.89 5.25
N LEU A 171 29.64 -14.04 4.39
CA LEU A 171 29.72 -12.60 4.61
C LEU A 171 28.31 -11.97 4.74
N LEU A 172 27.35 -12.41 3.93
CA LEU A 172 25.97 -11.96 4.05
C LEU A 172 25.39 -12.34 5.42
N GLN A 173 25.55 -13.60 5.85
CA GLN A 173 25.04 -14.06 7.14
C GLN A 173 25.65 -13.29 8.32
N GLN A 174 26.95 -12.99 8.26
CA GLN A 174 27.62 -12.19 9.28
C GLN A 174 27.08 -10.75 9.32
N ALA A 175 26.87 -10.12 8.15
CA ALA A 175 26.27 -8.79 8.06
C ALA A 175 24.84 -8.77 8.63
N GLU A 176 24.02 -9.76 8.32
CA GLU A 176 22.66 -9.89 8.85
C GLU A 176 22.64 -10.14 10.36
N ALA A 177 23.61 -10.88 10.89
CA ALA A 177 23.75 -11.11 12.32
C ALA A 177 24.17 -9.84 13.07
N ALA A 178 25.08 -9.04 12.49
CA ALA A 178 25.52 -7.77 13.06
C ALA A 178 24.37 -6.75 13.18
N VAL A 179 23.48 -6.69 12.18
CA VAL A 179 22.29 -5.82 12.22
C VAL A 179 21.28 -6.26 13.29
N LYS A 180 21.27 -7.54 13.67
CA LYS A 180 20.37 -8.09 14.70
C LYS A 180 20.89 -7.93 16.13
N GLN A 181 22.16 -7.61 16.32
CA GLN A 181 22.70 -7.33 17.65
C GLN A 181 22.50 -5.84 17.94
N PRO A 182 21.66 -5.46 18.94
CA PRO A 182 21.59 -4.08 19.37
C PRO A 182 22.96 -3.68 19.93
N ASP A 183 23.41 -2.47 19.62
CA ASP A 183 24.65 -1.89 20.12
C ASP A 183 24.87 -2.31 21.58
N THR A 184 25.89 -3.13 21.81
CA THR A 184 26.34 -3.48 23.15
C THR A 184 26.62 -2.17 23.86
N GLU A 185 25.86 -1.91 24.94
CA GLU A 185 25.97 -0.72 25.78
C GLU A 185 27.44 -0.38 26.02
N VAL A 186 27.85 0.81 25.56
CA VAL A 186 29.11 1.40 25.98
C VAL A 186 28.92 1.78 27.45
N VAL A 187 29.23 0.84 28.34
CA VAL A 187 29.38 1.11 29.76
C VAL A 187 30.52 2.11 29.89
N THR A 188 30.16 3.38 30.02
CA THR A 188 31.08 4.40 30.50
C THR A 188 31.10 4.26 32.01
N GLU A 189 32.11 3.56 32.52
CA GLU A 189 32.45 3.60 33.95
C GLU A 189 32.78 5.05 34.31
N VAL A 190 32.04 5.60 35.27
CA VAL A 190 32.31 6.89 35.93
C VAL A 190 32.93 6.62 37.29
#